data_AF-A0A7C3YA47-F1
#
_entry.id   AF-A0A7C3YA47-F1
#
_cell.length_a   1.000
_cell.length_b   1.000
_cell.length_c   1.000
_cell.angle_alpha   90.00
_cell.angle_beta   90.00
_cell.angle_gamma   90.00
#
_symmetry.space_group_name_H-M   'P 1'
#
loop_
_entity.id
_entity.type
_entity.pdbx_description
1 polymer ?
#
loop_
_entity_poly.entity_id
_entity_poly.type
_entity_poly.pdbx_seq_one_letter_code
_entity_poly.pdbx_strand_id
1 'polypeptide(L)'
;MWKKLRKIQLIKALDSGECPICKRIEETENIYLEEILMELVDDVKFREKLKNSKGLCLQHFKKMLSIAQKRPELNGISVSDILKDMVEAEIQDLQRVGRELSEIRLKAPMSMDEEWSRILRALKKLFGRV
;
A
#
# COMPACT_ATOMS: atom_id res chain seq x y z
N MET A 1 -19.82 0.28 -22.93
CA MET A 1 -19.24 1.64 -22.74
C MET A 1 -17.77 1.63 -22.28
N TRP A 2 -17.34 0.73 -21.39
CA TRP A 2 -15.97 0.72 -20.80
C TRP A 2 -14.84 0.18 -21.70
N LYS A 3 -15.15 -0.59 -22.76
CA LYS A 3 -14.14 -1.09 -23.71
C LYS A 3 -13.53 0.02 -24.57
N LYS A 4 -14.32 1.06 -24.90
CA LYS A 4 -13.87 2.20 -25.72
C LYS A 4 -12.84 3.07 -24.96
N LEU A 5 -13.09 3.36 -23.69
CA LEU A 5 -12.17 4.15 -22.85
C LEU A 5 -10.82 3.43 -22.66
N ARG A 6 -10.84 2.11 -22.43
CA ARG A 6 -9.62 1.29 -22.32
C ARG A 6 -8.77 1.32 -23.60
N LYS A 7 -9.39 1.25 -24.78
CA LYS A 7 -8.67 1.36 -26.06
C LYS A 7 -7.99 2.73 -26.22
N ILE A 8 -8.68 3.82 -25.86
CA ILE A 8 -8.13 5.18 -25.94
C ILE A 8 -6.94 5.35 -24.99
N GLN A 9 -7.05 4.88 -23.74
CA GLN A 9 -5.96 4.94 -22.77
C GLN A 9 -4.75 4.10 -23.22
N LEU A 10 -4.99 2.93 -23.82
CA LEU A 10 -3.92 2.11 -24.37
C LEU A 10 -3.18 2.77 -25.53
N ILE A 11 -3.89 3.41 -26.46
CA ILE A 11 -3.28 4.15 -27.57
C ILE A 11 -2.43 5.31 -27.04
N LYS A 12 -2.96 6.09 -26.09
CA LYS A 12 -2.18 7.19 -25.47
C LYS A 12 -0.91 6.70 -24.79
N ALA A 13 -0.97 5.55 -24.12
CA ALA A 13 0.20 4.97 -23.46
C ALA A 13 1.23 4.41 -24.46
N LEU A 14 0.79 4.00 -25.67
CA LEU A 14 1.71 3.62 -26.75
C LEU A 14 2.42 4.84 -27.34
N ASP A 15 1.73 5.98 -27.40
CA ASP A 15 2.28 7.23 -27.97
C ASP A 15 3.29 7.94 -27.04
N SER A 16 3.37 7.57 -25.74
CA SER A 16 4.27 8.22 -24.77
C SER A 16 5.72 7.70 -24.82
N GLY A 17 5.99 6.61 -25.54
CA GLY A 17 7.28 5.93 -25.55
C GLY A 17 7.58 5.12 -24.27
N GLU A 18 6.65 5.08 -23.31
CA GLU A 18 6.72 4.23 -22.11
C GLU A 18 6.09 2.85 -22.39
N CYS A 19 6.36 1.87 -21.51
CA CYS A 19 5.63 0.61 -21.58
C CYS A 19 4.14 0.84 -21.28
N PRO A 20 3.21 0.52 -22.21
CA PRO A 20 1.80 0.84 -22.04
C PRO A 20 1.14 0.10 -20.87
N ILE A 21 1.67 -1.07 -20.51
CA ILE A 21 1.22 -1.83 -19.35
C ILE A 21 1.61 -1.14 -18.06
N CYS A 22 2.88 -0.72 -17.93
CA CYS A 22 3.36 -0.02 -16.74
C CYS A 22 2.60 1.29 -16.54
N LYS A 23 2.38 2.05 -17.62
CA LYS A 23 1.58 3.28 -17.57
C LYS A 23 0.17 3.01 -17.08
N ARG A 24 -0.44 1.94 -17.58
CA ARG A 24 -1.81 1.58 -17.20
C ARG A 24 -1.92 1.15 -15.74
N ILE A 25 -0.93 0.43 -15.23
CA ILE A 25 -0.86 0.06 -13.81
C ILE A 25 -0.81 1.33 -12.96
N GLU A 26 0.09 2.26 -13.28
CA GLU A 26 0.23 3.54 -12.56
C GLU A 26 -1.08 4.35 -12.56
N GLU A 27 -1.72 4.50 -13.72
CA GLU A 27 -3.00 5.22 -13.83
C GLU A 27 -4.11 4.56 -13.02
N THR A 28 -4.21 3.23 -13.10
CA THR A 28 -5.25 2.46 -12.42
C THR A 28 -5.05 2.51 -10.92
N GLU A 29 -3.80 2.42 -10.46
CA GLU A 29 -3.41 2.61 -9.07
C GLU A 29 -3.83 4.00 -8.55
N ASN A 30 -3.58 5.07 -9.31
CA ASN A 30 -4.00 6.42 -8.93
C ASN A 30 -5.52 6.53 -8.79
N ILE A 31 -6.28 5.95 -9.72
CA ILE A 31 -7.75 5.94 -9.65
C ILE A 31 -8.22 5.25 -8.38
N TYR A 32 -7.70 4.07 -8.05
CA TYR A 32 -8.10 3.36 -6.83
C TYR A 32 -7.70 4.11 -5.57
N LEU A 33 -6.55 4.79 -5.54
CA LEU A 33 -6.16 5.62 -4.39
C LEU A 33 -7.09 6.84 -4.21
N GLU A 34 -7.53 7.47 -5.31
CA GLU A 34 -8.54 8.53 -5.27
C GLU A 34 -9.89 8.00 -4.79
N GLU A 35 -10.32 6.83 -5.28
CA GLU A 35 -11.55 6.17 -4.83
C GLU A 35 -11.51 5.86 -3.33
N ILE A 36 -10.39 5.33 -2.81
CA ILE A 36 -10.22 5.10 -1.38
C ILE A 36 -10.40 6.40 -0.59
N LEU A 37 -9.81 7.53 -1.05
CA LEU A 37 -9.95 8.82 -0.36
C LEU A 37 -11.41 9.31 -0.34
N MET A 38 -12.16 9.12 -1.42
CA MET A 38 -13.58 9.46 -1.48
C MET A 38 -14.41 8.58 -0.55
N GLU A 39 -14.22 7.25 -0.64
CA GLU A 39 -14.94 6.27 0.19
C GLU A 39 -14.63 6.40 1.68
N LEU A 40 -13.44 6.91 2.04
CA LEU A 40 -13.15 7.24 3.44
C LEU A 40 -14.17 8.23 4.00
N VAL A 41 -14.67 9.19 3.21
CA VAL A 41 -15.72 10.12 3.65
C VAL A 41 -17.10 9.51 3.53
N ASP A 42 -17.38 8.93 2.37
CA ASP A 42 -18.74 8.60 1.94
C ASP A 42 -19.26 7.30 2.56
N ASP A 43 -18.39 6.34 2.90
CA ASP A 43 -18.77 5.05 3.47
C ASP A 43 -18.04 4.76 4.81
N VAL A 44 -18.79 4.94 5.90
CA VAL A 44 -18.32 4.63 7.26
C VAL A 44 -17.95 3.14 7.41
N LYS A 45 -18.68 2.21 6.76
CA LYS A 45 -18.36 0.77 6.83
C LYS A 45 -17.06 0.47 6.10
N PHE A 46 -16.81 1.12 4.97
CA PHE A 46 -15.53 1.01 4.26
C PHE A 46 -14.39 1.53 5.13
N ARG A 47 -14.53 2.73 5.71
CA ARG A 47 -13.55 3.32 6.63
C ARG A 47 -13.21 2.39 7.78
N GLU A 48 -14.21 1.84 8.46
CA GLU A 48 -14.00 0.90 9.57
C GLU A 48 -13.30 -0.38 9.11
N LYS A 49 -13.66 -0.93 7.95
CA LYS A 49 -12.97 -2.10 7.40
C LYS A 49 -11.51 -1.81 7.08
N LEU A 50 -11.21 -0.65 6.47
CA LEU A 50 -9.84 -0.27 6.14
C LEU A 50 -9.01 -0.05 7.41
N LYS A 51 -9.56 0.65 8.41
CA LYS A 51 -8.93 0.91 9.72
C LYS A 51 -8.62 -0.38 10.48
N ASN A 52 -9.48 -1.39 10.40
CA ASN A 52 -9.30 -2.70 11.04
C ASN A 52 -8.53 -3.72 10.18
N SER A 53 -8.06 -3.32 9.00
CA SER A 53 -7.21 -4.15 8.13
C SER A 53 -5.72 -3.86 8.36
N LYS A 54 -4.84 -4.43 7.53
CA LYS A 54 -3.41 -4.06 7.49
C LYS A 54 -3.15 -2.73 6.75
N GLY A 55 -4.19 -2.03 6.33
CA GLY A 55 -4.08 -0.78 5.59
C GLY A 55 -3.43 -0.93 4.21
N LEU A 56 -2.80 0.15 3.77
CA LEU A 56 -1.99 0.20 2.55
C LEU A 56 -0.52 0.00 2.92
N CYS A 57 0.28 -0.63 2.05
CA CYS A 57 1.72 -0.61 2.27
C CYS A 57 2.24 0.84 2.25
N LEU A 58 3.36 1.10 2.94
CA LEU A 58 3.92 2.44 3.10
C LEU A 58 4.09 3.21 1.79
N GLN A 59 4.47 2.52 0.71
CA GLN A 59 4.57 3.12 -0.63
C GLN A 59 3.22 3.66 -1.11
N HIS A 60 2.18 2.85 -1.07
CA HIS A 60 0.83 3.23 -1.52
C HIS A 60 0.22 4.26 -0.58
N PHE A 61 0.48 4.17 0.72
CA PHE A 61 0.02 5.15 1.70
C PHE A 61 0.62 6.54 1.44
N LYS A 62 1.94 6.63 1.21
CA LYS A 62 2.61 7.88 0.82
C LYS A 62 2.04 8.47 -0.47
N LYS A 63 1.75 7.61 -1.45
CA LYS A 63 1.17 8.03 -2.73
C LYS A 63 -0.25 8.59 -2.54
N MET A 64 -1.07 7.93 -1.72
CA MET A 64 -2.40 8.40 -1.32
C MET A 64 -2.34 9.79 -0.67
N LEU A 65 -1.42 10.01 0.28
CA LEU A 65 -1.23 11.32 0.90
C LEU A 65 -0.84 12.41 -0.12
N SER A 66 0.00 12.04 -1.09
CA SER A 66 0.40 12.96 -2.18
C SER A 66 -0.78 13.32 -3.09
N ILE A 67 -1.70 12.38 -3.32
CA ILE A 67 -2.94 12.62 -4.07
C ILE A 67 -3.86 13.56 -3.30
N ALA A 68 -4.09 13.31 -2.00
CA ALA A 68 -4.90 14.16 -1.14
C ALA A 68 -4.39 15.61 -1.11
N GLN A 69 -3.06 15.81 -1.08
CA GLN A 69 -2.46 17.15 -1.16
C GLN A 69 -2.69 17.85 -2.50
N LYS A 70 -2.66 17.11 -3.61
CA LYS A 70 -2.85 17.66 -4.96
C LYS A 70 -4.32 17.91 -5.31
N ARG A 71 -5.24 17.27 -4.60
CA ARG A 71 -6.68 17.30 -4.81
C ARG A 71 -7.35 17.86 -3.54
N PRO A 72 -7.23 19.17 -3.25
CA PRO A 72 -7.71 19.77 -2.01
C PRO A 72 -9.22 19.60 -1.81
N GLU A 73 -9.99 19.40 -2.89
CA GLU A 73 -11.40 19.06 -2.83
C GLU A 73 -11.67 17.69 -2.18
N LEU A 74 -10.69 16.78 -2.22
CA LEU A 74 -10.70 15.51 -1.49
C LEU A 74 -10.15 15.66 -0.07
N ASN A 75 -9.51 16.78 0.26
CA ASN A 75 -8.83 17.01 1.54
C ASN A 75 -9.67 17.83 2.52
N GLY A 76 -10.98 17.56 2.56
CA GLY A 76 -11.87 18.16 3.56
C GLY A 76 -11.40 17.85 4.99
N ILE A 77 -11.84 18.66 5.97
CA ILE A 77 -11.48 18.50 7.39
C ILE A 77 -11.72 17.04 7.85
N SER A 78 -12.84 16.45 7.41
CA SER A 78 -13.17 15.05 7.70
C SER A 78 -12.13 14.06 7.18
N VAL A 79 -11.58 14.24 5.97
CA VAL A 79 -10.54 13.36 5.41
C VAL A 79 -9.23 13.52 6.15
N SER A 80 -8.85 14.74 6.49
CA SER A 80 -7.63 15.01 7.25
C SER A 80 -7.65 14.33 8.63
N ASP A 81 -8.78 14.38 9.33
CA ASP A 81 -8.94 13.71 10.62
C ASP A 81 -8.85 12.18 10.49
N ILE A 82 -9.50 11.60 9.47
CA ILE A 82 -9.44 10.16 9.20
C ILE A 82 -8.01 9.73 8.85
N LEU A 83 -7.33 10.50 8.00
CA LEU A 83 -5.96 10.21 7.61
C LEU A 83 -5.02 10.30 8.81
N LYS A 84 -5.24 11.25 9.72
CA LYS A 84 -4.47 11.35 10.96
C LYS A 84 -4.62 10.09 11.81
N ASP A 85 -5.84 9.61 12.04
CA ASP A 85 -6.09 8.34 12.74
C ASP A 85 -5.34 7.17 12.07
N MET A 86 -5.36 7.11 10.74
CA MET A 86 -4.68 6.05 9.98
C MET A 86 -3.16 6.15 10.08
N VAL A 87 -2.59 7.36 10.00
CA VAL A 87 -1.15 7.61 10.19
C VAL A 87 -0.72 7.16 11.58
N GLU A 88 -1.49 7.50 12.61
CA GLU A 88 -1.20 7.13 13.99
C GLU A 88 -1.23 5.60 14.18
N ALA A 89 -2.21 4.92 13.60
CA ALA A 89 -2.27 3.46 13.59
C ALA A 89 -1.05 2.83 12.89
N GLU A 90 -0.67 3.34 11.71
CA GLU A 90 0.50 2.85 10.96
C GLU A 90 1.80 3.05 11.75
N ILE A 91 1.98 4.20 12.42
CA ILE A 91 3.15 4.45 13.27
C ILE A 91 3.20 3.46 14.43
N GLN A 92 2.06 3.21 15.09
CA GLN A 92 2.00 2.26 16.20
C GLN A 92 2.35 0.84 15.75
N ASP A 93 1.88 0.41 14.58
CA ASP A 93 2.21 -0.89 14.01
C ASP A 93 3.69 -1.01 13.64
N LEU A 94 4.26 0.00 12.98
CA LEU A 94 5.69 0.02 12.66
C LEU A 94 6.56 0.01 13.92
N GLN A 95 6.16 0.75 14.97
CA GLN A 95 6.85 0.72 16.26
C GLN A 95 6.76 -0.65 16.94
N ARG A 96 5.61 -1.32 16.86
CA ARG A 96 5.43 -2.69 17.37
C ARG A 96 6.35 -3.67 16.65
N VAL A 97 6.35 -3.66 15.32
CA VAL A 97 7.25 -4.50 14.51
C VAL A 97 8.70 -4.20 14.85
N GLY A 98 9.07 -2.92 15.00
CA GLY A 98 10.41 -2.51 15.43
C GLY A 98 10.82 -3.11 16.78
N ARG A 99 9.91 -3.12 17.78
CA ARG A 99 10.15 -3.76 19.08
C ARG A 99 10.31 -5.27 18.95
N GLU A 100 9.42 -5.94 18.21
CA GLU A 100 9.49 -7.39 17.97
C GLU A 100 10.82 -7.78 17.29
N LEU A 101 11.25 -7.03 16.28
CA LEU A 101 12.54 -7.24 15.62
C LEU A 101 13.72 -6.99 16.57
N SER A 102 13.63 -5.99 17.45
CA SER A 102 14.67 -5.72 18.46
C SER A 102 14.79 -6.86 19.47
N GLU A 103 13.67 -7.47 19.85
CA GLU A 103 13.65 -8.63 20.74
C GLU A 103 14.25 -9.87 20.07
N ILE A 104 13.97 -10.09 18.78
CA ILE A 104 14.61 -11.18 18.02
C ILE A 104 16.12 -10.98 17.99
N ARG A 105 16.59 -9.76 17.70
CA ARG A 105 18.02 -9.41 17.70
C ARG A 105 18.68 -9.62 19.07
N LEU A 106 17.97 -9.33 20.16
CA LEU A 106 18.48 -9.49 21.53
C LEU A 106 18.40 -10.93 22.04
N LYS A 107 17.40 -11.70 21.57
CA LYS A 107 17.18 -13.10 21.95
C LYS A 107 17.89 -14.10 21.04
N ALA A 108 18.54 -13.67 19.95
CA ALA A 108 19.35 -14.52 19.10
C ALA A 108 20.66 -14.89 19.82
N PRO A 109 20.80 -16.10 20.39
CA PRO A 109 22.04 -16.59 20.98
C PRO A 109 22.77 -17.47 19.95
N MET A 110 22.50 -17.28 18.65
CA MET A 110 22.92 -18.18 17.57
C MET A 110 23.68 -17.39 16.51
N SER A 111 24.71 -18.00 15.94
CA SER A 111 25.51 -17.35 14.91
C SER A 111 24.65 -17.07 13.68
N MET A 112 24.98 -15.99 12.98
CA MET A 112 24.31 -15.51 11.77
C MET A 112 24.07 -16.64 10.74
N ASP A 113 24.97 -17.63 10.68
CA ASP A 113 24.93 -18.74 9.72
C ASP A 113 23.76 -19.72 9.94
N GLU A 114 23.38 -19.98 11.19
CA GLU A 114 22.31 -20.93 11.52
C GLU A 114 20.92 -20.35 11.24
N GLU A 115 20.76 -19.03 11.43
CA GLU A 115 19.53 -18.31 11.20
C GLU A 115 19.24 -18.14 9.69
N TRP A 116 20.24 -17.73 8.90
CA TRP A 116 20.15 -17.70 7.43
C TRP A 116 19.80 -19.07 6.86
N SER A 117 20.38 -20.14 7.41
CA SER A 117 20.07 -21.52 7.00
C SER A 117 18.64 -21.95 7.33
N ARG A 118 18.01 -21.41 8.37
CA ARG A 118 16.58 -21.64 8.67
C ARG A 118 15.65 -20.84 7.75
N ILE A 119 15.95 -19.57 7.52
CA ILE A 119 15.18 -18.71 6.61
C ILE A 119 15.21 -19.28 5.19
N LEU A 120 16.39 -19.69 4.70
CA LEU A 120 16.53 -20.33 3.39
C LEU A 120 15.76 -21.66 3.29
N ARG A 121 15.69 -22.45 4.38
CA ARG A 121 14.86 -23.68 4.42
C ARG A 121 13.36 -23.36 4.37
N ALA A 122 12.91 -22.33 5.08
CA ALA A 122 11.51 -21.90 5.07
C ALA A 122 11.10 -21.34 3.69
N LEU A 123 11.96 -20.52 3.09
CA LEU A 123 11.76 -19.99 1.73
C LEU A 123 11.75 -21.13 0.69
N LYS A 124 12.67 -22.09 0.76
CA LYS A 124 12.65 -23.27 -0.12
C LYS A 124 11.37 -24.10 0.03
N LYS A 125 10.78 -24.19 1.22
CA LYS A 125 9.48 -24.87 1.42
C LYS A 125 8.29 -24.08 0.85
N LEU A 126 8.35 -22.75 0.90
CA LEU A 126 7.30 -21.86 0.38
C LEU A 126 7.36 -21.72 -1.15
N PHE A 127 8.57 -21.69 -1.71
CA PHE A 127 8.81 -21.46 -3.14
C PHE A 127 9.17 -22.72 -3.95
N GLY A 128 9.46 -23.85 -3.28
CA GLY A 128 9.76 -25.14 -3.91
C GLY A 128 8.56 -26.08 -4.03
N ARG A 129 7.34 -25.59 -3.83
CA ARG A 129 6.10 -26.28 -4.21
C ARG A 129 5.64 -25.72 -5.57
N VAL A 130 6.27 -26.21 -6.62
CA VAL A 130 5.72 -26.30 -7.98
C VAL A 130 5.82 -27.76 -8.38
#